data_AF-A0A0G1W4R0-F1
#
_entry.id   AF-A0A0G1W4R0-F1
#
_cell.length_a   1.000
_cell.length_b   1.000
_cell.length_c   1.000
_cell.angle_alpha   90.00
_cell.angle_beta   90.00
_cell.angle_gamma   90.00
#
_symmetry.space_group_name_H-M   'P 1'
#
loop_
_entity.id
_entity.type
_entity.pdbx_description
1 polymer ?
#
loop_
_entity_poly.entity_id
_entity_poly.type
_entity_poly.pdbx_seq_one_letter_code
_entity_poly.pdbx_strand_id
1 'polypeptide(L)'
;MRELKLDEAAAKKLRMFLDRRVKMHSGEFEREIADLGVAAELISPNKMPADVADVLSMLKDRGVTNAVFDPSIVRGFDYYSGIVFELFDTDPANPRSLCGGGRYDNLLDLFCDDKLPAVGAAAGDATLQHFLSSRGLLPEYMPPTKVYLAVTSPALVKEAAAIAKELRERNVATAIDFGEKKLGDQIKAAAKHGIPYLVVVGDNELQSGEFVVRDLATGKEEQRSRAKLASLFLTP
;
A
#
# COMPACT_ATOMS: atom_id res chain seq x y z
N MET A 1 11.26 -29.57 -11.32
CA MET A 1 12.60 -30.08 -10.93
C MET A 1 12.70 -31.60 -10.91
N ARG A 2 11.84 -32.34 -10.18
CA ARG A 2 11.87 -33.83 -10.18
C ARG A 2 11.70 -34.44 -11.58
N GLU A 3 10.89 -33.82 -12.43
CA GLU A 3 10.71 -34.25 -13.83
C GLU A 3 11.91 -33.93 -14.74
N LEU A 4 12.79 -33.01 -14.32
CA LEU A 4 13.95 -32.59 -15.11
C LEU A 4 15.16 -33.53 -14.95
N LYS A 5 15.08 -34.52 -14.04
CA LYS A 5 16.18 -35.45 -13.71
C LYS A 5 17.52 -34.76 -13.39
N LEU A 6 17.48 -33.53 -12.90
CA LEU A 6 18.67 -32.79 -12.49
C LEU A 6 19.10 -33.20 -11.09
N ASP A 7 20.41 -33.27 -10.87
CA ASP A 7 20.96 -33.31 -9.52
C ASP A 7 20.73 -31.97 -8.79
N GLU A 8 20.97 -31.97 -7.47
CA GLU A 8 20.71 -30.80 -6.62
C GLU A 8 21.58 -29.58 -7.00
N ALA A 9 22.80 -29.82 -7.50
CA ALA A 9 23.72 -28.76 -7.91
C ALA A 9 23.26 -28.09 -9.22
N ALA A 10 22.88 -28.89 -10.21
CA ALA A 10 22.31 -28.42 -11.47
C ALA A 10 20.94 -27.74 -11.26
N ALA A 11 20.13 -28.26 -10.32
CA ALA A 11 18.88 -27.66 -9.93
C ALA A 11 19.05 -26.25 -9.33
N LYS A 12 20.05 -26.08 -8.47
CA LYS A 12 20.40 -24.79 -7.86
C LYS A 12 20.90 -23.80 -8.91
N LYS A 13 21.75 -24.23 -9.85
CA LYS A 13 22.22 -23.40 -10.96
C LYS A 13 21.07 -22.95 -11.86
N LEU A 14 20.15 -23.86 -12.20
CA LEU A 14 18.97 -23.53 -13.00
C LEU A 14 18.12 -22.44 -12.35
N ARG A 15 17.85 -22.55 -11.04
CA ARG A 15 17.12 -21.50 -10.28
C ARG A 15 17.83 -20.15 -10.34
N MET A 16 19.15 -20.15 -10.19
CA MET A 16 19.95 -18.92 -10.25
C MET A 16 19.90 -18.26 -11.64
N PHE A 17 19.92 -19.04 -12.72
CA PHE A 17 19.80 -18.52 -14.08
C PHE A 17 18.40 -17.99 -14.37
N LEU A 18 17.36 -18.68 -13.90
CA LEU A 18 15.98 -18.25 -14.03
C LEU A 18 15.71 -16.94 -13.27
N ASP A 19 16.21 -16.80 -12.04
CA ASP A 19 16.09 -15.57 -11.23
C ASP A 19 16.80 -14.36 -11.88
N ARG A 20 17.90 -14.63 -12.59
CA ARG A 20 18.68 -13.60 -13.28
C ARG A 20 18.29 -13.38 -14.74
N ARG A 21 17.34 -14.14 -15.30
CA ARG A 21 17.01 -14.14 -16.74
C ARG A 21 16.78 -12.73 -17.29
N VAL A 22 16.04 -11.89 -16.57
CA VAL A 22 15.71 -10.51 -16.97
C VAL A 22 16.95 -9.59 -17.05
N LYS A 23 18.06 -9.99 -16.40
CA LYS A 23 19.34 -9.27 -16.38
C LYS A 23 20.39 -9.88 -17.31
N MET A 24 20.10 -11.01 -17.97
CA MET A 24 21.04 -11.71 -18.86
C MET A 24 20.97 -11.17 -20.28
N HIS A 25 22.07 -11.23 -21.01
CA HIS A 25 22.12 -10.81 -22.41
C HIS A 25 21.42 -11.83 -23.33
N SER A 26 20.93 -11.37 -24.48
CA SER A 26 20.24 -12.22 -25.47
C SER A 26 21.10 -13.42 -25.87
N GLY A 27 20.57 -14.65 -25.74
CA GLY A 27 21.28 -15.89 -26.08
C GLY A 27 22.25 -16.40 -25.01
N GLU A 28 22.42 -15.70 -23.89
CA GLU A 28 23.24 -16.17 -22.75
C GLU A 28 22.48 -17.24 -21.95
N PHE A 29 21.19 -17.01 -21.71
CA PHE A 29 20.33 -17.94 -20.98
C PHE A 29 20.22 -19.31 -21.67
N GLU A 30 19.98 -19.33 -22.98
CA GLU A 30 19.83 -20.57 -23.74
C GLU A 30 21.11 -21.43 -23.73
N ARG A 31 22.29 -20.79 -23.72
CA ARG A 31 23.58 -21.48 -23.62
C ARG A 31 23.79 -22.09 -22.24
N GLU A 32 23.60 -21.30 -21.19
CA GLU A 32 23.77 -21.75 -19.80
C GLU A 32 22.80 -22.90 -19.42
N ILE A 33 21.58 -22.89 -19.96
CA ILE A 33 20.59 -23.96 -19.75
C ILE A 33 20.98 -25.23 -20.51
N ALA A 34 21.47 -25.10 -21.74
CA ALA A 34 21.95 -26.24 -22.53
C ALA A 34 23.15 -26.92 -21.86
N ASP A 35 24.08 -26.15 -21.30
CA ASP A 35 25.25 -26.65 -20.58
C ASP A 35 24.90 -27.41 -19.29
N LEU A 36 23.73 -27.15 -18.70
CA LEU A 36 23.20 -27.90 -17.56
C LEU A 36 22.55 -29.24 -17.95
N GLY A 37 22.53 -29.59 -19.24
CA GLY A 37 21.86 -30.80 -19.73
C GLY A 37 20.33 -30.75 -19.61
N VAL A 38 19.77 -29.55 -19.40
CA VAL A 38 18.33 -29.32 -19.41
C VAL A 38 17.92 -29.12 -20.85
N ALA A 39 17.14 -30.05 -21.40
CA ALA A 39 16.52 -29.83 -22.70
C ALA A 39 15.66 -28.56 -22.62
N ALA A 40 15.91 -27.57 -23.49
CA ALA A 40 15.12 -26.33 -23.55
C ALA A 40 13.60 -26.60 -23.67
N GLU A 41 13.23 -27.76 -24.22
CA GLU A 41 11.87 -28.29 -24.27
C GLU A 41 11.19 -28.48 -22.91
N LEU A 42 11.95 -28.61 -21.82
CA LEU A 42 11.42 -28.78 -20.46
C LEU A 42 11.06 -27.44 -19.79
N ILE A 43 11.58 -26.33 -20.33
CA ILE A 43 11.20 -24.95 -19.98
C ILE A 43 10.33 -24.38 -21.12
N SER A 44 9.70 -25.27 -21.91
CA SER A 44 8.83 -24.86 -23.00
C SER A 44 7.47 -24.45 -22.46
N PRO A 45 6.89 -23.32 -22.94
CA PRO A 45 5.51 -22.95 -22.64
C PRO A 45 4.48 -24.04 -23.00
N ASN A 46 4.85 -24.98 -23.89
CA ASN A 46 3.99 -26.06 -24.36
C ASN A 46 3.92 -27.27 -23.40
N LYS A 47 4.77 -27.32 -22.35
CA LYS A 47 4.74 -28.38 -21.33
C LYS A 47 4.21 -27.84 -20.00
N MET A 48 2.95 -27.43 -20.01
CA MET A 48 2.27 -26.96 -18.81
C MET A 48 1.87 -28.14 -17.90
N PRO A 49 2.22 -28.12 -16.60
CA PRO A 49 1.75 -29.11 -15.63
C PRO A 49 0.22 -29.13 -15.51
N ALA A 50 -0.35 -30.30 -15.24
CA ALA A 50 -1.81 -30.48 -15.15
C ALA A 50 -2.45 -29.65 -14.03
N ASP A 51 -1.79 -29.56 -12.87
CA ASP A 51 -2.24 -28.73 -11.75
C ASP A 51 -2.26 -27.24 -12.10
N VAL A 52 -1.29 -26.76 -12.88
CA VAL A 52 -1.27 -25.39 -13.41
C VAL A 52 -2.41 -25.19 -14.42
N ALA A 53 -2.65 -26.16 -15.30
CA ALA A 53 -3.74 -26.11 -16.27
C ALA A 53 -5.12 -26.00 -15.58
N ASP A 54 -5.33 -26.79 -14.52
CA ASP A 54 -6.55 -26.76 -13.72
C ASP A 54 -6.74 -25.39 -13.06
N VAL A 55 -5.67 -24.82 -12.48
CA VAL A 55 -5.71 -23.47 -11.89
C VAL A 55 -6.05 -22.40 -12.93
N LEU A 56 -5.44 -22.45 -14.13
CA LEU A 56 -5.77 -21.51 -15.19
C LEU A 56 -7.22 -21.63 -15.66
N SER A 57 -7.75 -22.86 -15.74
CA SER A 57 -9.17 -23.08 -16.03
C SER A 57 -10.06 -22.46 -14.95
N MET A 58 -9.76 -22.71 -13.67
CA MET A 58 -10.50 -22.16 -12.54
C MET A 58 -10.45 -20.63 -12.47
N LEU A 59 -9.33 -20.01 -12.89
CA LEU A 59 -9.18 -18.57 -13.00
C LEU A 59 -10.05 -18.01 -14.13
N LYS A 60 -10.04 -18.66 -15.29
CA LYS A 60 -10.87 -18.29 -16.44
C LYS A 60 -12.36 -18.36 -16.11
N ASP A 61 -12.80 -19.42 -15.41
CA ASP A 61 -14.18 -19.58 -14.95
C ASP A 61 -14.62 -18.47 -13.98
N ARG A 62 -13.66 -17.84 -13.29
CA ARG A 62 -13.85 -16.69 -12.39
C ARG A 62 -13.67 -15.33 -13.08
N GLY A 63 -13.46 -15.31 -14.39
CA GLY A 63 -13.29 -14.08 -15.17
C GLY A 63 -11.86 -13.53 -15.22
N VAL A 64 -10.86 -14.24 -14.68
CA VAL A 64 -9.45 -13.86 -14.81
C VAL A 64 -8.88 -14.48 -16.09
N THR A 65 -8.85 -13.69 -17.17
CA THR A 65 -8.49 -14.17 -18.51
C THR A 65 -7.08 -13.78 -18.97
N ASN A 66 -6.33 -13.05 -18.13
CA ASN A 66 -4.99 -12.54 -18.42
C ASN A 66 -3.86 -13.32 -17.72
N ALA A 67 -4.17 -14.45 -17.09
CA ALA A 67 -3.17 -15.34 -16.51
C ALA A 67 -2.51 -16.19 -17.60
N VAL A 68 -1.18 -16.25 -17.59
CA VAL A 68 -0.36 -16.98 -18.58
C VAL A 68 0.61 -17.89 -17.83
N PHE A 69 0.76 -19.12 -18.33
CA PHE A 69 1.81 -20.01 -17.85
C PHE A 69 3.18 -19.54 -18.36
N ASP A 70 4.08 -19.21 -17.44
CA ASP A 70 5.49 -18.94 -17.74
C ASP A 70 6.37 -19.96 -16.99
N PRO A 71 6.99 -20.92 -17.71
CA PRO A 71 7.85 -21.94 -17.10
C PRO A 71 9.16 -21.39 -16.54
N SER A 72 9.47 -20.12 -16.80
CA SER A 72 10.68 -19.47 -16.30
C SER A 72 10.53 -18.83 -14.92
N ILE A 73 9.31 -18.72 -14.40
CA ILE A 73 9.09 -18.12 -13.10
C ILE A 73 9.68 -19.04 -12.04
N VAL A 74 10.70 -18.53 -11.37
CA VAL A 74 11.23 -19.09 -10.13
C VAL A 74 11.18 -18.01 -9.07
N ARG A 75 10.92 -18.42 -7.83
CA ARG A 75 10.91 -17.52 -6.68
C ARG A 75 12.13 -17.83 -5.82
N GLY A 76 12.75 -16.79 -5.26
CA GLY A 76 14.00 -16.90 -4.50
C GLY A 76 13.89 -17.60 -3.14
N PHE A 77 12.75 -18.19 -2.80
CA PHE A 77 12.56 -18.93 -1.56
C PHE A 77 12.36 -20.42 -1.83
N ASP A 78 13.16 -21.24 -1.14
CA ASP A 78 13.13 -22.69 -1.33
C ASP A 78 11.90 -23.37 -0.69
N TYR A 79 11.05 -22.62 0.02
CA TYR A 79 9.88 -23.17 0.71
C TYR A 79 8.68 -23.47 -0.21
N TYR A 80 8.69 -23.01 -1.47
CA TYR A 80 7.58 -23.28 -2.39
C TYR A 80 7.55 -24.76 -2.78
N SER A 81 6.39 -25.40 -2.60
CA SER A 81 6.17 -26.83 -2.84
C SER A 81 5.32 -27.12 -4.08
N GLY A 82 4.75 -26.10 -4.71
CA GLY A 82 3.86 -26.24 -5.87
C GLY A 82 3.85 -25.00 -6.75
N ILE A 83 2.66 -24.58 -7.19
CA ILE A 83 2.50 -23.41 -8.07
C ILE A 83 3.15 -22.16 -7.46
N VAL A 84 3.73 -21.34 -8.32
CA VAL A 84 4.17 -19.98 -8.01
C VAL A 84 3.58 -19.03 -9.03
N PHE A 85 3.34 -17.79 -8.65
CA PHE A 85 2.76 -16.78 -9.52
C PHE A 85 3.24 -15.38 -9.17
N GLU A 86 3.20 -14.51 -10.16
CA GLU A 86 3.54 -13.10 -10.05
C GLU A 86 2.52 -12.26 -10.84
N LEU A 87 2.21 -11.07 -10.33
CA LEU A 87 1.32 -10.10 -10.94
C LEU A 87 2.16 -8.90 -11.38
N PHE A 88 2.07 -8.57 -12.65
CA PHE A 88 2.81 -7.47 -13.26
C PHE A 88 1.84 -6.37 -13.72
N ASP A 89 2.36 -5.15 -13.81
CA ASP A 89 1.73 -4.12 -14.60
C ASP A 89 1.77 -4.53 -16.09
N THR A 90 0.78 -4.12 -16.87
CA THR A 90 0.75 -4.35 -18.32
C THR A 90 1.64 -3.36 -19.08
N ASP A 91 2.10 -2.30 -18.43
CA ASP A 91 3.05 -1.35 -18.99
C ASP A 91 4.50 -1.85 -18.84
N PRO A 92 5.24 -2.04 -19.96
CA PRO A 92 6.63 -2.51 -19.92
C PRO A 92 7.58 -1.55 -19.19
N ALA A 93 7.19 -0.29 -18.95
CA ALA A 93 7.96 0.64 -18.12
C ALA A 93 8.03 0.20 -16.64
N ASN A 94 7.13 -0.67 -16.19
CA ASN A 94 7.06 -1.23 -14.85
C ASN A 94 7.37 -2.75 -14.87
N PRO A 95 8.63 -3.16 -15.14
CA PRO A 95 9.00 -4.57 -15.31
C PRO A 95 9.07 -5.36 -14.00
N ARG A 96 8.87 -4.71 -12.85
CA ARG A 96 8.90 -5.37 -11.54
C ARG A 96 7.53 -5.92 -11.20
N SER A 97 7.51 -7.13 -10.66
CA SER A 97 6.32 -7.73 -10.08
C SER A 97 5.76 -6.84 -8.96
N LEU A 98 4.45 -6.59 -8.99
CA LEU A 98 3.71 -5.83 -7.98
C LEU A 98 3.32 -6.70 -6.78
N CYS A 99 3.06 -7.98 -7.05
CA CYS A 99 2.64 -8.97 -6.08
C CYS A 99 3.09 -10.35 -6.55
N GLY A 100 3.46 -11.21 -5.61
CA GLY A 100 3.74 -12.59 -5.97
C GLY A 100 3.46 -13.53 -4.81
N GLY A 101 3.34 -14.81 -5.15
CA GLY A 101 2.93 -15.84 -4.22
C GLY A 101 3.13 -17.23 -4.75
N GLY A 102 2.55 -18.18 -4.04
CA GLY A 102 2.61 -19.59 -4.41
C GLY A 102 2.22 -20.50 -3.25
N ARG A 103 2.29 -21.81 -3.52
CA ARG A 103 1.96 -22.89 -2.59
C ARG A 103 3.20 -23.34 -1.83
N TYR A 104 3.10 -23.50 -0.51
CA TYR A 104 4.23 -23.77 0.40
C TYR A 104 3.86 -24.73 1.52
N ASP A 105 3.48 -25.95 1.17
CA ASP A 105 2.98 -26.96 2.13
C ASP A 105 3.99 -27.36 3.20
N ASN A 106 5.29 -27.26 2.89
CA ASN A 106 6.35 -27.74 3.78
C ASN A 106 6.91 -26.62 4.69
N LEU A 107 6.42 -25.38 4.56
CA LEU A 107 6.97 -24.25 5.33
C LEU A 107 6.65 -24.40 6.83
N LEU A 108 5.45 -24.89 7.14
CA LEU A 108 4.99 -25.03 8.53
C LEU A 108 5.59 -26.24 9.23
N ASP A 109 6.08 -27.25 8.48
CA ASP A 109 6.83 -28.39 9.01
C ASP A 109 8.11 -27.97 9.76
N LEU A 110 8.60 -26.74 9.55
CA LEU A 110 9.73 -26.17 10.30
C LEU A 110 9.36 -25.73 11.73
N PHE A 111 8.06 -25.57 12.01
CA PHE A 111 7.55 -24.93 13.23
C PHE A 111 6.52 -25.78 13.98
N CYS A 112 5.86 -26.75 13.32
CA CYS A 112 4.91 -27.67 13.94
C CYS A 112 4.94 -29.05 13.29
N ASP A 113 4.50 -30.07 14.04
CA ASP A 113 4.42 -31.46 13.57
C ASP A 113 3.24 -31.72 12.62
N ASP A 114 2.25 -30.83 12.61
CA ASP A 114 1.09 -30.92 11.73
C ASP A 114 1.42 -30.45 10.32
N LYS A 115 1.13 -31.30 9.34
CA LYS A 115 1.21 -30.91 7.93
C LYS A 115 0.05 -30.01 7.56
N LEU A 116 0.37 -28.75 7.26
CA LEU A 116 -0.58 -27.72 6.91
C LEU A 116 -0.28 -27.15 5.51
N PRO A 117 -0.92 -27.71 4.46
CA PRO A 117 -0.86 -27.15 3.12
C PRO A 117 -1.31 -25.69 3.09
N ALA A 118 -0.51 -24.82 2.47
CA ALA A 118 -0.77 -23.39 2.46
C ALA A 118 -0.45 -22.76 1.10
N VAL A 119 -1.20 -21.71 0.77
CA VAL A 119 -0.99 -20.85 -0.40
C VAL A 119 -1.20 -19.41 0.03
N GLY A 120 -0.41 -18.50 -0.50
CA GLY A 120 -0.50 -17.08 -0.17
C GLY A 120 0.24 -16.21 -1.15
N ALA A 121 0.04 -14.91 -1.02
CA ALA A 121 0.70 -13.88 -1.81
C ALA A 121 0.98 -12.65 -0.95
N ALA A 122 1.97 -11.87 -1.37
CA ALA A 122 2.29 -10.58 -0.77
C ALA A 122 2.53 -9.56 -1.88
N ALA A 123 1.99 -8.36 -1.68
CA ALA A 123 2.25 -7.19 -2.51
C ALA A 123 3.35 -6.33 -1.88
N GLY A 124 4.25 -5.80 -2.71
CA GLY A 124 5.27 -4.85 -2.26
C GLY A 124 4.69 -3.44 -2.19
N ASP A 125 4.84 -2.78 -1.04
CA ASP A 125 4.43 -1.40 -0.83
C ASP A 125 5.17 -0.42 -1.74
N ALA A 126 6.49 -0.56 -1.86
CA ALA A 126 7.31 0.28 -2.72
C ALA A 126 6.94 0.11 -4.21
N THR A 127 6.76 -1.14 -4.67
CA THR A 127 6.37 -1.43 -6.07
C THR A 127 4.96 -0.92 -6.37
N LEU A 128 4.03 -1.06 -5.43
CA LEU A 128 2.67 -0.52 -5.57
C LEU A 128 2.68 1.01 -5.60
N GLN A 129 3.45 1.66 -4.73
CA GLN A 129 3.59 3.11 -4.72
C GLN A 129 4.14 3.63 -6.05
N HIS A 130 5.19 2.99 -6.59
CA HIS A 130 5.74 3.34 -7.91
C HIS A 130 4.71 3.19 -9.03
N PHE A 131 3.96 2.09 -9.04
CA PHE A 131 2.86 1.88 -9.99
C PHE A 131 1.84 3.01 -9.91
N LEU A 132 1.30 3.30 -8.72
CA LEU A 132 0.31 4.36 -8.51
C LEU A 132 0.84 5.73 -8.93
N SER A 133 2.11 6.02 -8.63
CA SER A 133 2.74 7.31 -8.97
C SER A 133 2.91 7.47 -10.48
N SER A 134 3.40 6.42 -11.17
CA SER A 134 3.62 6.44 -12.63
C SER A 134 2.33 6.58 -13.44
N ARG A 135 1.19 6.16 -12.87
CA ARG A 135 -0.14 6.24 -13.48
C ARG A 135 -0.96 7.45 -13.02
N GLY A 136 -0.44 8.29 -12.13
CA GLY A 136 -1.20 9.41 -11.55
C GLY A 136 -2.41 8.96 -10.72
N LEU A 137 -2.34 7.78 -10.11
CA LEU A 137 -3.42 7.16 -9.32
C LEU A 137 -3.26 7.37 -7.81
N LEU A 138 -2.19 8.05 -7.37
CA LEU A 138 -2.04 8.39 -5.96
C LEU A 138 -3.15 9.37 -5.54
N PRO A 139 -3.88 9.09 -4.45
CA PRO A 139 -4.83 10.06 -3.93
C PRO A 139 -4.08 11.29 -3.41
N GLU A 140 -4.75 12.45 -3.47
CA GLU A 140 -4.27 13.60 -2.72
C GLU A 140 -4.33 13.30 -1.23
N TYR A 141 -3.22 13.52 -0.54
CA TYR A 141 -3.18 13.37 0.91
C TYR A 141 -4.10 14.42 1.56
N MET A 142 -5.19 13.96 2.15
CA MET A 142 -6.01 14.79 3.02
C MET A 142 -5.73 14.41 4.47
N PRO A 143 -5.34 15.35 5.34
CA PRO A 143 -5.18 15.05 6.75
C PRO A 143 -6.53 14.60 7.33
N PRO A 144 -6.54 13.64 8.26
CA PRO A 144 -7.78 13.25 8.93
C PRO A 144 -8.35 14.40 9.76
N THR A 145 -7.49 15.34 10.20
CA THR A 145 -7.87 16.54 10.97
C THR A 145 -8.75 17.46 10.14
N LYS A 146 -9.95 17.74 10.65
CA LYS A 146 -10.95 18.62 10.03
C LYS A 146 -10.84 20.06 10.50
N VAL A 147 -10.48 20.26 11.77
CA VAL A 147 -10.47 21.60 12.36
C VAL A 147 -9.24 21.83 13.23
N TYR A 148 -8.70 23.03 13.13
CA TYR A 148 -7.60 23.51 13.97
C TYR A 148 -8.10 24.63 14.89
N LEU A 149 -8.00 24.47 16.20
CA LEU A 149 -8.32 25.55 17.14
C LEU A 149 -7.07 26.40 17.37
N ALA A 150 -7.15 27.65 16.95
CA ALA A 150 -6.08 28.62 17.11
C ALA A 150 -6.37 29.54 18.31
N VAL A 151 -5.43 29.61 19.25
CA VAL A 151 -5.58 30.43 20.46
C VAL A 151 -4.95 31.81 20.26
N THR A 152 -5.60 32.86 20.76
CA THR A 152 -5.03 34.21 20.72
C THR A 152 -3.95 34.44 21.79
N SER A 153 -3.96 33.63 22.86
CA SER A 153 -3.02 33.69 23.97
C SER A 153 -2.76 32.29 24.56
N PRO A 154 -1.54 31.98 25.03
CA PRO A 154 -1.21 30.70 25.68
C PRO A 154 -2.10 30.38 26.89
N ALA A 155 -2.64 31.39 27.58
CA ALA A 155 -3.54 31.21 28.70
C ALA A 155 -4.86 30.50 28.31
N LEU A 156 -5.26 30.58 27.04
CA LEU A 156 -6.52 30.04 26.53
C LEU A 156 -6.42 28.57 26.04
N VAL A 157 -5.22 27.99 26.08
CA VAL A 157 -4.98 26.60 25.64
C VAL A 157 -5.86 25.61 26.41
N LYS A 158 -6.10 25.85 27.70
CA LYS A 158 -6.96 24.98 28.52
C LYS A 158 -8.42 24.98 28.03
N GLU A 159 -8.96 26.16 27.69
CA GLU A 159 -10.32 26.29 27.17
C GLU A 159 -10.44 25.73 25.75
N ALA A 160 -9.45 26.00 24.89
CA ALA A 160 -9.38 25.39 23.57
C ALA A 160 -9.32 23.85 23.65
N ALA A 161 -8.58 23.30 24.62
CA ALA A 161 -8.54 21.85 24.85
C ALA A 161 -9.90 21.27 25.29
N ALA A 162 -10.69 22.01 26.07
CA ALA A 162 -12.04 21.61 26.44
C ALA A 162 -12.98 21.58 25.21
N ILE A 163 -12.92 22.61 24.36
CA ILE A 163 -13.68 22.65 23.10
C ILE A 163 -13.24 21.50 22.16
N ALA A 164 -11.94 21.26 22.04
CA ALA A 164 -11.42 20.16 21.23
C ALA A 164 -11.91 18.79 21.73
N LYS A 165 -12.02 18.61 23.05
CA LYS A 165 -12.60 17.39 23.64
C LYS A 165 -14.06 17.21 23.20
N GLU A 166 -14.88 18.24 23.32
CA GLU A 166 -16.30 18.20 22.90
C GLU A 166 -16.45 17.89 21.40
N LEU A 167 -15.59 18.48 20.56
CA LEU A 167 -15.58 18.21 19.12
C LEU A 167 -15.20 16.77 18.81
N ARG A 168 -14.16 16.24 19.47
CA ARG A 168 -13.71 14.84 19.31
C ARG A 168 -14.75 13.84 19.80
N GLU A 169 -15.44 14.11 20.90
CA GLU A 169 -16.56 13.30 21.39
C GLU A 169 -17.72 13.21 20.38
N ARG A 170 -17.81 14.19 19.46
CA ARG A 170 -18.75 14.21 18.35
C ARG A 170 -18.12 13.75 17.02
N ASN A 171 -17.01 13.01 17.07
CA ASN A 171 -16.28 12.47 15.91
C ASN A 171 -15.67 13.53 14.97
N VAL A 172 -15.43 14.75 15.44
CA VAL A 172 -14.68 15.76 14.68
C VAL A 172 -13.20 15.65 15.04
N ALA A 173 -12.36 15.33 14.06
CA ALA A 173 -10.92 15.30 14.23
C ALA A 173 -10.37 16.72 14.40
N THR A 174 -10.00 17.08 15.62
CA THR A 174 -9.58 18.43 16.00
C THR A 174 -8.12 18.47 16.46
N ALA A 175 -7.34 19.39 15.90
CA ALA A 175 -6.02 19.78 16.37
C ALA A 175 -6.11 21.10 17.17
N ILE A 176 -5.18 21.29 18.11
CA ILE A 176 -5.03 22.54 18.87
C ILE A 176 -3.55 22.91 18.91
N ASP A 177 -3.24 24.22 18.89
CA ASP A 177 -1.88 24.67 19.19
C ASP A 177 -1.69 24.72 20.70
N PHE A 178 -0.67 24.00 21.20
CA PHE A 178 -0.24 24.08 22.60
C PHE A 178 0.93 25.05 22.80
N GLY A 179 1.45 25.65 21.72
CA GLY A 179 2.62 26.51 21.75
C GLY A 179 2.29 27.98 21.98
N GLU A 180 3.33 28.79 22.09
CA GLU A 180 3.23 30.24 22.25
C GLU A 180 3.22 30.98 20.90
N LYS A 181 2.83 30.28 19.83
CA LYS A 181 2.84 30.87 18.48
C LYS A 181 1.81 31.98 18.39
N LYS A 182 2.16 33.05 17.66
CA LYS A 182 1.19 34.09 17.31
C LYS A 182 0.12 33.50 16.40
N LEU A 183 -1.08 34.08 16.45
CA LEU A 183 -2.23 33.63 15.66
C LEU A 183 -1.91 33.47 14.16
N GLY A 184 -1.15 34.42 13.59
CA GLY A 184 -0.73 34.34 12.18
C GLY A 184 0.12 33.11 11.85
N ASP A 185 0.98 32.66 12.77
CA ASP A 185 1.81 31.47 12.58
C ASP A 185 1.02 30.18 12.77
N GLN A 186 0.01 30.20 13.62
CA GLN A 186 -0.95 29.11 13.78
C GLN A 186 -1.80 28.92 12.50
N ILE A 187 -2.27 30.00 11.88
CA ILE A 187 -2.99 29.95 10.59
C ILE A 187 -2.10 29.34 9.50
N LYS A 188 -0.84 29.78 9.41
CA LYS A 188 0.14 29.21 8.46
C LYS A 188 0.40 27.73 8.73
N ALA A 189 0.47 27.32 9.99
CA ALA A 189 0.65 25.92 10.36
C ALA A 189 -0.55 25.07 9.94
N ALA A 190 -1.79 25.53 10.20
CA ALA A 190 -3.00 24.83 9.79
C ALA A 190 -3.08 24.67 8.26
N ALA A 191 -2.79 25.73 7.51
CA ALA A 191 -2.75 25.69 6.05
C ALA A 191 -1.64 24.76 5.52
N LYS A 192 -0.43 24.79 6.11
CA LYS A 192 0.68 23.90 5.75
C LYS A 192 0.33 22.43 5.94
N HIS A 193 -0.45 22.11 6.97
CA HIS A 193 -0.90 20.74 7.24
C HIS A 193 -2.14 20.34 6.43
N GLY A 194 -2.69 21.22 5.58
CA GLY A 194 -3.87 20.93 4.76
C GLY A 194 -5.17 20.82 5.56
N ILE A 195 -5.24 21.40 6.76
CA ILE A 195 -6.46 21.33 7.59
C ILE A 195 -7.49 22.28 6.99
N PRO A 196 -8.74 21.84 6.73
CA PRO A 196 -9.68 22.66 5.97
C PRO A 196 -10.24 23.85 6.77
N TYR A 197 -10.46 23.69 8.08
CA TYR A 197 -11.06 24.72 8.92
C TYR A 197 -10.16 25.15 10.07
N LEU A 198 -10.24 26.43 10.40
CA LEU A 198 -9.62 27.02 11.58
C LEU A 198 -10.67 27.72 12.43
N VAL A 199 -10.61 27.57 13.75
CA VAL A 199 -11.49 28.25 14.70
C VAL A 199 -10.65 29.07 15.65
N VAL A 200 -10.95 30.37 15.78
CA VAL A 200 -10.24 31.24 16.71
C VAL A 200 -10.86 31.12 18.11
N VAL A 201 -10.01 30.90 19.11
CA VAL A 201 -10.37 30.86 20.53
C VAL A 201 -9.67 32.03 21.23
N GLY A 202 -10.42 33.12 21.38
CA GLY A 202 -10.03 34.31 22.14
C GLY A 202 -10.98 34.61 23.29
N ASP A 203 -10.62 35.58 24.12
CA ASP A 203 -11.45 35.99 25.27
C ASP A 203 -12.85 36.45 24.83
N ASN A 204 -12.96 37.14 23.69
CA ASN A 204 -14.24 37.61 23.15
C ASN A 204 -15.13 36.46 22.69
N GLU A 205 -14.56 35.45 22.02
CA GLU A 205 -15.28 34.27 21.56
C GLU A 205 -15.76 33.41 22.74
N LEU A 206 -14.92 33.27 23.77
CA LEU A 206 -15.29 32.57 25.00
C LEU A 206 -16.40 33.29 25.78
N GLN A 207 -16.37 34.63 25.86
CA GLN A 207 -17.41 35.41 26.55
C GLN A 207 -18.74 35.44 25.78
N SER A 208 -18.68 35.61 24.46
CA SER A 208 -19.88 35.69 23.62
C SER A 208 -20.50 34.31 23.32
N GLY A 209 -19.69 33.24 23.37
CA GLY A 209 -20.09 31.89 22.96
C GLY A 209 -20.17 31.70 21.45
N GLU A 210 -19.82 32.74 20.67
CA GLU A 210 -19.76 32.76 19.21
C GLU A 210 -18.30 32.69 18.76
N PHE A 211 -17.98 31.71 17.92
CA PHE A 211 -16.63 31.45 17.46
C PHE A 211 -16.51 31.78 15.98
N VAL A 212 -15.39 32.39 15.60
CA VAL A 212 -15.06 32.66 14.20
C VAL A 212 -14.48 31.39 13.59
N VAL A 213 -15.20 30.81 12.63
CA VAL A 213 -14.74 29.70 11.81
C VAL A 213 -14.26 30.24 10.47
N ARG A 214 -13.02 29.93 10.12
CA ARG A 214 -12.39 30.28 8.86
C ARG A 214 -12.17 29.05 8.02
N ASP A 215 -12.66 29.09 6.79
CA ASP A 215 -12.31 28.14 5.73
C ASP A 215 -10.93 28.53 5.16
N LEU A 216 -9.96 27.63 5.25
CA LEU A 216 -8.59 27.91 4.80
C LEU A 216 -8.42 27.80 3.27
N ALA A 217 -9.35 27.14 2.57
CA ALA A 217 -9.35 27.07 1.11
C ALA A 217 -9.96 28.34 0.49
N THR A 218 -11.07 28.83 1.03
CA THR A 218 -11.79 29.99 0.47
C THR A 218 -11.48 31.32 1.15
N GLY A 219 -10.93 31.28 2.37
CA GLY A 219 -10.70 32.46 3.21
C GLY A 219 -11.97 33.07 3.79
N LYS A 220 -13.14 32.45 3.59
CA LYS A 220 -14.41 32.92 4.16
C LYS A 220 -14.44 32.68 5.67
N GLU A 221 -14.98 33.66 6.38
CA GLU A 221 -15.19 33.59 7.82
C GLU A 221 -16.68 33.60 8.13
N GLU A 222 -17.10 32.73 9.04
CA GLU A 222 -18.46 32.71 9.56
C GLU A 222 -18.47 32.57 11.08
N GLN A 223 -19.46 33.19 11.73
CA GLN A 223 -19.66 33.04 13.17
C GLN A 223 -20.58 31.85 13.45
N ARG A 224 -20.19 31.06 14.46
CA ARG A 224 -20.93 29.90 14.93
C ARG A 224 -20.89 29.80 16.45
N SER A 225 -22.06 29.65 17.06
CA SER A 225 -22.17 29.26 18.46
C SER A 225 -21.43 27.95 18.76
N ARG A 226 -20.84 27.83 19.96
CA ARG A 226 -20.16 26.59 20.42
C ARG A 226 -20.94 25.31 20.15
N ALA A 227 -22.26 25.33 20.40
CA ALA A 227 -23.13 24.17 20.25
C ALA A 227 -23.23 23.66 18.79
N LYS A 228 -23.08 24.57 17.81
CA LYS A 228 -23.21 24.32 16.38
C LYS A 228 -21.87 24.11 15.66
N LEU A 229 -20.74 24.21 16.36
CA LEU A 229 -19.41 23.99 15.75
C LEU A 229 -19.29 22.58 15.18
N ALA A 230 -19.67 21.55 15.94
CA ALA A 230 -19.54 20.17 15.49
C ALA A 230 -20.35 19.87 14.22
N SER A 231 -21.58 20.39 14.11
CA SER A 231 -22.45 20.15 12.95
C SER A 231 -21.87 20.68 11.64
N LEU A 232 -21.06 21.75 11.70
CA LEU A 232 -20.42 22.30 10.51
C LEU A 232 -19.41 21.30 9.92
N PHE A 233 -18.59 20.68 10.78
CA PHE A 233 -17.47 19.81 10.37
C PHE A 233 -17.88 18.37 10.07
N LEU A 234 -19.12 17.99 10.39
CA LEU A 234 -19.70 16.67 10.13
C LEU A 234 -20.43 16.61 8.78
N THR A 235 -20.58 17.74 8.09
CA THR A 235 -21.16 17.78 6.74
C THR A 235 -20.16 17.15 5.75
N PRO A 236 -20.61 16.26 4.83
CA PRO A 236 -19.74 15.56 3.90
C PRO A 236 -18.87 16.48 3.02
#